data_AF-A0A1I3UU25-F1
#
_entry.id   AF-A0A1I3UU25-F1
#
_cell.length_a   1.000
_cell.length_b   1.000
_cell.length_c   1.000
_cell.angle_alpha   90.00
_cell.angle_beta   90.00
_cell.angle_gamma   90.00
#
_symmetry.space_group_name_H-M   'P 1'
#
loop_
_entity.id
_entity.type
_entity.pdbx_description
1 polymer ?
#
loop_
_entity_poly.entity_id
_entity_poly.type
_entity_poly.pdbx_seq_one_letter_code
_entity_poly.pdbx_strand_id
1 'polypeptide(L)'
;MNRPFHPRTRSPRPRCRTSSSISAPPLLLPGKSVQHSQGAAAQIFADLAPRSAIEWLLAIDVAESSWEIQRYRLLRHKLLDIYRQKAIEAALRRIDLVGIGSECQDEAEYYTLQNALSWRIDPIATSEIETRLAAYGFDQHAISTEVYVQAREVLVLFEGLLNAAQTKRMLLLREIRNQRFLSGPISRSRL
;
A
#
# COMPACT_ATOMS: atom_id res chain seq x y z
N MET A 1 70.40 -4.27 27.79
CA MET A 1 69.36 -5.30 27.63
C MET A 1 68.11 -4.64 27.07
N ASN A 2 67.90 -4.71 25.75
CA ASN A 2 66.76 -4.13 25.03
C ASN A 2 65.59 -5.12 25.05
N ARG A 3 64.43 -4.72 25.56
CA ARG A 3 63.17 -5.46 25.35
C ARG A 3 62.51 -4.97 24.05
N PRO A 4 62.01 -5.86 23.18
CA PRO A 4 61.35 -5.45 21.95
C PRO A 4 59.94 -4.92 22.21
N PHE A 5 59.60 -3.81 21.56
CA PHE A 5 58.24 -3.30 21.45
C PHE A 5 57.40 -4.26 20.61
N HIS A 6 56.42 -4.92 21.22
CA HIS A 6 55.38 -5.62 20.46
C HIS A 6 54.33 -4.62 19.98
N PRO A 7 54.02 -4.57 18.66
CA PRO A 7 52.98 -3.71 18.14
C PRO A 7 51.61 -4.19 18.65
N ARG A 8 50.84 -3.27 19.23
CA ARG A 8 49.44 -3.50 19.59
C ARG A 8 48.67 -3.92 18.34
N THR A 9 48.26 -5.18 18.29
CA THR A 9 47.28 -5.71 17.34
C THR A 9 46.02 -4.86 17.45
N ARG A 10 45.71 -4.11 16.38
CA ARG A 10 44.44 -3.39 16.26
C ARG A 10 43.32 -4.42 16.28
N SER A 11 42.50 -4.38 17.34
CA SER A 11 41.24 -5.09 17.40
C SER A 11 40.42 -4.76 16.14
N PRO A 12 39.88 -5.75 15.42
CA PRO A 12 38.96 -5.48 14.31
C PRO A 12 37.75 -4.73 14.88
N ARG A 13 37.42 -3.59 14.26
CA ARG A 13 36.19 -2.84 14.60
C ARG A 13 35.02 -3.82 14.62
N PRO A 14 34.13 -3.79 15.63
CA PRO A 14 32.96 -4.64 15.63
C PRO A 14 32.17 -4.31 14.36
N ARG A 15 32.08 -5.29 13.44
CA ARG A 15 31.07 -5.25 12.39
C ARG A 15 29.75 -5.22 13.13
N CYS A 16 28.95 -4.15 12.95
CA CYS A 16 27.59 -4.10 13.46
C CYS A 16 26.87 -5.36 13.00
N ARG A 17 26.77 -6.32 13.92
CA ARG A 17 25.95 -7.51 13.73
C ARG A 17 24.51 -7.07 13.97
N THR A 18 23.65 -7.56 13.07
CA THR A 18 22.20 -7.70 13.17
C THR A 18 21.34 -6.44 13.09
N SER A 19 20.79 -6.24 11.89
CA SER A 19 19.60 -5.41 11.60
C SER A 19 18.33 -5.85 12.37
N SER A 20 18.31 -7.05 12.94
CA SER A 20 17.14 -7.64 13.59
C SER A 20 16.80 -7.04 14.95
N SER A 21 17.67 -6.23 15.57
CA SER A 21 17.41 -5.62 16.89
C SER A 21 16.78 -4.23 16.83
N ILE A 22 16.74 -3.59 15.65
CA ILE A 22 16.34 -2.18 15.51
C ILE A 22 14.90 -2.05 14.98
N SER A 23 14.37 -3.08 14.32
CA SER A 23 13.03 -3.03 13.69
C SER A 23 11.99 -3.76 14.52
N ALA A 24 10.89 -3.09 14.85
CA ALA A 24 9.67 -3.76 15.31
C ALA A 24 9.06 -4.57 14.14
N PRO A 25 8.40 -5.71 14.41
CA PRO A 25 7.71 -6.46 13.36
C PRO A 25 6.54 -5.63 12.79
N PRO A 26 6.35 -5.62 11.46
CA PRO A 26 5.31 -4.81 10.84
C PRO A 26 3.91 -5.28 11.28
N LEU A 27 3.05 -4.33 11.67
CA LEU A 27 1.63 -4.60 11.87
C LEU A 27 1.01 -5.03 10.54
N LEU A 28 0.59 -6.30 10.49
CA LEU A 28 -0.02 -6.92 9.32
C LEU A 28 -1.54 -6.72 9.35
N LEU A 29 -2.08 -6.34 8.19
CA LEU A 29 -3.52 -6.42 7.96
C LEU A 29 -3.92 -7.90 7.73
N PRO A 30 -5.17 -8.29 7.99
CA PRO A 30 -5.67 -9.62 7.67
C PRO A 30 -5.34 -10.03 6.23
N GLY A 31 -4.86 -11.27 6.07
CA GLY A 31 -4.46 -11.83 4.76
C GLY A 31 -3.06 -11.46 4.27
N LYS A 32 -2.26 -10.70 5.04
CA LYS A 32 -0.86 -10.42 4.70
C LYS A 32 0.07 -11.43 5.37
N SER A 33 1.13 -11.86 4.67
CA SER A 33 2.15 -12.75 5.25
C SER A 33 3.38 -11.98 5.71
N VAL A 34 3.90 -12.37 6.88
CA VAL A 34 5.16 -11.86 7.43
C VAL A 34 6.31 -12.11 6.45
N GLN A 35 6.32 -13.29 5.83
CA GLN A 35 7.38 -13.74 4.91
C GLN A 35 7.51 -12.84 3.68
N HIS A 36 6.40 -12.42 3.06
CA HIS A 36 6.45 -11.51 1.92
C HIS A 36 6.99 -10.13 2.32
N SER A 37 6.57 -9.62 3.49
CA SER A 37 7.07 -8.32 3.98
C SER A 37 8.56 -8.35 4.31
N GLN A 38 9.04 -9.44 4.93
CA GLN A 38 10.45 -9.61 5.25
C GLN A 38 11.32 -9.81 4.00
N GLY A 39 10.82 -10.56 3.01
CA GLY A 39 11.52 -10.74 1.73
C GLY A 39 11.73 -9.43 0.98
N ALA A 40 10.68 -8.58 0.89
CA ALA A 40 10.78 -7.27 0.27
C ALA A 40 11.74 -6.33 1.03
N ALA A 41 11.69 -6.32 2.36
CA ALA A 41 12.62 -5.54 3.17
C ALA A 41 14.08 -6.02 2.98
N ALA A 42 14.32 -7.33 2.92
CA ALA A 42 15.63 -7.89 2.69
C ALA A 42 16.22 -7.48 1.33
N GLN A 43 15.40 -7.46 0.28
CA GLN A 43 15.81 -6.96 -1.05
C GLN A 43 16.19 -5.47 -0.99
N ILE A 44 15.35 -4.64 -0.36
CA ILE A 44 15.64 -3.21 -0.16
C ILE A 44 16.96 -3.01 0.59
N PHE A 45 17.21 -3.79 1.66
CA PHE A 45 18.45 -3.69 2.42
C PHE A 45 19.67 -4.15 1.63
N ALA A 46 19.52 -5.19 0.80
CA ALA A 46 20.58 -5.65 -0.09
C ALA A 46 20.94 -4.59 -1.13
N ASP A 47 19.93 -3.96 -1.74
CA ASP A 47 20.10 -2.90 -2.73
C ASP A 47 20.71 -1.63 -2.14
N LEU A 48 20.24 -1.24 -0.94
CA LEU A 48 20.75 -0.05 -0.27
C LEU A 48 22.16 -0.27 0.26
N ALA A 49 22.47 -1.47 0.78
CA ALA A 49 23.73 -1.80 1.46
C ALA A 49 24.15 -0.74 2.50
N PRO A 50 23.33 -0.51 3.56
CA PRO A 50 23.58 0.53 4.57
C PRO A 50 24.92 0.33 5.28
N ARG A 51 25.72 1.40 5.39
CA ARG A 51 27.12 1.38 5.87
C ARG A 51 27.30 1.85 7.31
N SER A 52 26.30 2.50 7.87
CA SER A 52 26.32 3.09 9.21
C SER A 52 25.01 2.80 9.94
N ALA A 53 24.98 2.98 11.26
CA ALA A 53 23.75 2.83 12.04
C ALA A 53 22.65 3.80 11.60
N ILE A 54 23.03 5.02 11.19
CA ILE A 54 22.09 6.01 10.66
C ILE A 54 21.53 5.54 9.31
N GLU A 55 22.38 5.03 8.41
CA GLU A 55 21.90 4.46 7.13
C GLU A 55 20.98 3.24 7.36
N TRP A 56 21.21 2.44 8.41
CA TRP A 56 20.32 1.35 8.79
C TRP A 56 18.93 1.83 9.21
N LEU A 57 18.85 2.87 10.05
CA LEU A 57 17.58 3.47 10.45
C LEU A 57 16.81 4.01 9.23
N LEU A 58 17.51 4.75 8.36
CA LEU A 58 16.93 5.29 7.13
C LEU A 58 16.47 4.17 6.18
N ALA A 59 17.22 3.08 6.08
CA ALA A 59 16.86 1.93 5.26
C ALA A 59 15.58 1.24 5.77
N ILE A 60 15.41 1.10 7.09
CA ILE A 60 14.18 0.58 7.71
C ILE A 60 12.99 1.46 7.31
N ASP A 61 13.10 2.78 7.47
CA ASP A 61 12.06 3.73 7.06
C ASP A 61 11.72 3.64 5.55
N VAL A 62 12.72 3.38 4.70
CA VAL A 62 12.49 3.15 3.25
C VAL A 62 11.70 1.87 3.00
N ALA A 63 12.02 0.79 3.72
CA ALA A 63 11.30 -0.47 3.63
C ALA A 63 9.84 -0.31 4.10
N GLU A 64 9.63 0.38 5.22
CA GLU A 64 8.29 0.69 5.75
C GLU A 64 7.49 1.54 4.76
N SER A 65 8.07 2.63 4.24
CA SER A 65 7.40 3.50 3.26
C SER A 65 7.03 2.72 1.99
N SER A 66 7.89 1.80 1.54
CA SER A 66 7.62 0.94 0.38
C SER A 66 6.46 -0.01 0.63
N TRP A 67 6.36 -0.53 1.85
CA TRP A 67 5.24 -1.39 2.28
C TRP A 67 3.91 -0.63 2.38
N GLU A 68 3.93 0.61 2.87
CA GLU A 68 2.76 1.48 2.91
C GLU A 68 2.25 1.79 1.51
N ILE A 69 3.13 2.12 0.56
CA ILE A 69 2.76 2.34 -0.84
C ILE A 69 2.02 1.13 -1.42
N GLN A 70 2.57 -0.08 -1.23
CA GLN A 70 1.93 -1.30 -1.73
C GLN A 70 0.58 -1.54 -1.05
N ARG A 71 0.50 -1.34 0.27
CA ARG A 71 -0.74 -1.45 1.06
C ARG A 71 -1.81 -0.51 0.54
N TYR A 72 -1.50 0.76 0.33
CA TYR A 72 -2.46 1.75 -0.15
C TYR A 72 -2.94 1.43 -1.56
N ARG A 73 -2.06 0.94 -2.46
CA ARG A 73 -2.47 0.50 -3.80
C ARG A 73 -3.47 -0.66 -3.74
N LEU A 74 -3.20 -1.67 -2.92
CA LEU A 74 -4.08 -2.83 -2.74
C LEU A 74 -5.43 -2.41 -2.14
N LEU A 75 -5.41 -1.59 -1.08
CA LEU A 75 -6.63 -1.09 -0.44
C LEU A 75 -7.45 -0.23 -1.40
N ARG A 76 -6.82 0.63 -2.19
CA ARG A 76 -7.49 1.41 -3.24
C ARG A 76 -8.22 0.52 -4.25
N HIS A 77 -7.60 -0.58 -4.68
CA HIS A 77 -8.27 -1.53 -5.59
C HIS A 77 -9.44 -2.24 -4.93
N LYS A 78 -9.28 -2.73 -3.70
CA LYS A 78 -10.39 -3.36 -2.95
C LYS A 78 -11.53 -2.40 -2.67
N LEU A 79 -11.23 -1.12 -2.45
CA LEU A 79 -12.23 -0.09 -2.29
C LEU A 79 -13.07 0.10 -3.57
N LEU A 80 -12.43 0.11 -4.73
CA LEU A 80 -13.14 0.22 -6.01
C LEU A 80 -14.10 -0.96 -6.23
N ASP A 81 -13.73 -2.18 -5.82
CA ASP A 81 -14.63 -3.34 -5.86
C ASP A 81 -15.91 -3.10 -5.02
N ILE A 82 -15.76 -2.50 -3.83
CA ILE A 82 -16.89 -2.16 -2.95
C ILE A 82 -17.77 -1.09 -3.60
N TYR A 83 -17.19 -0.03 -4.14
CA TYR A 83 -17.97 1.02 -4.81
C TYR A 83 -18.62 0.54 -6.09
N ARG A 84 -18.04 -0.42 -6.80
CA ARG A 84 -18.68 -1.06 -7.95
C ARG A 84 -19.98 -1.77 -7.55
N GLN A 85 -19.96 -2.51 -6.45
CA GLN A 85 -21.17 -3.10 -5.89
C GLN A 85 -22.22 -2.03 -5.52
N LYS A 86 -21.80 -0.93 -4.87
CA LYS A 86 -22.68 0.19 -4.52
C LYS A 86 -23.27 0.91 -5.73
N ALA A 87 -22.51 1.06 -6.81
CA ALA A 87 -22.98 1.64 -8.05
C ALA A 87 -24.05 0.76 -8.71
N ILE A 88 -23.86 -0.57 -8.69
CA ILE A 88 -24.87 -1.54 -9.15
C ILE A 88 -26.14 -1.46 -8.29
N GLU A 89 -26.02 -1.43 -6.96
CA GLU A 89 -27.14 -1.23 -6.04
C GLU A 89 -27.89 0.07 -6.34
N ALA A 90 -27.18 1.18 -6.52
CA ALA A 90 -27.78 2.48 -6.83
C ALA A 90 -28.50 2.48 -8.19
N ALA A 91 -27.94 1.81 -9.20
CA ALA A 91 -28.57 1.67 -10.51
C ALA A 91 -29.82 0.80 -10.44
N LEU A 92 -29.77 -0.34 -9.73
CA LEU A 92 -30.93 -1.19 -9.48
C LEU A 92 -32.04 -0.44 -8.73
N ARG A 93 -31.70 0.35 -7.70
CA ARG A 93 -32.67 1.19 -6.99
C ARG A 93 -33.43 2.13 -7.95
N ARG A 94 -32.75 2.71 -8.94
CA ARG A 94 -33.36 3.61 -9.94
C ARG A 94 -34.31 2.90 -10.91
N ILE A 95 -34.27 1.58 -10.98
CA ILE A 95 -35.15 0.78 -11.86
C ILE A 95 -36.24 0.11 -11.02
N ASP A 96 -35.85 -0.51 -9.90
CA ASP A 96 -36.68 -1.44 -9.13
C ASP A 96 -37.64 -0.73 -8.20
N LEU A 97 -37.27 0.44 -7.66
CA LEU A 97 -38.11 1.18 -6.72
C LEU A 97 -39.08 2.15 -7.42
N VAL A 98 -38.98 2.32 -8.74
CA VAL A 98 -39.85 3.24 -9.48
C VAL A 98 -41.27 2.69 -9.49
N GLY A 99 -42.19 3.43 -8.87
CA GLY A 99 -43.61 3.06 -8.81
C GLY A 99 -43.97 2.07 -7.70
N ILE A 100 -43.03 1.72 -6.81
CA ILE A 100 -43.33 0.93 -5.61
C ILE A 100 -44.00 1.83 -4.57
N GLY A 101 -45.15 1.37 -4.04
CA GLY A 101 -45.86 2.04 -2.95
C GLY A 101 -45.07 2.02 -1.65
N SER A 102 -45.26 3.04 -0.80
CA SER A 102 -44.51 3.22 0.45
C SER A 102 -44.56 2.00 1.38
N GLU A 103 -45.65 1.25 1.35
CA GLU A 103 -45.92 0.05 2.14
C GLU A 103 -45.02 -1.15 1.77
N CYS A 104 -44.44 -1.17 0.57
CA CYS A 104 -43.56 -2.25 0.10
C CYS A 104 -42.11 -1.79 -0.09
N GLN A 105 -41.78 -0.56 0.29
CA GLN A 105 -40.46 0.02 0.01
C GLN A 105 -39.33 -0.74 0.71
N ASP A 106 -39.50 -1.08 1.99
CA ASP A 106 -38.47 -1.79 2.78
C ASP A 106 -38.13 -3.16 2.18
N GLU A 107 -39.14 -3.89 1.72
CA GLU A 107 -38.97 -5.20 1.09
C GLU A 107 -38.26 -5.08 -0.26
N ALA A 108 -38.62 -4.09 -1.07
CA ALA A 108 -37.96 -3.81 -2.34
C ALA A 108 -36.50 -3.37 -2.17
N GLU A 109 -36.20 -2.57 -1.14
CA GLU A 109 -34.84 -2.19 -0.78
C GLU A 109 -34.01 -3.40 -0.35
N TYR A 110 -34.60 -4.31 0.43
CA TYR A 110 -33.96 -5.56 0.82
C TYR A 110 -33.60 -6.42 -0.40
N TYR A 111 -34.55 -6.65 -1.32
CA TYR A 111 -34.28 -7.42 -2.54
C TYR A 111 -33.26 -6.75 -3.46
N THR A 112 -33.28 -5.42 -3.56
CA THR A 112 -32.29 -4.67 -4.34
C THR A 112 -30.88 -4.87 -3.79
N LEU A 113 -30.73 -4.86 -2.46
CA LEU A 113 -29.45 -5.13 -1.80
C LEU A 113 -28.97 -6.56 -2.04
N GLN A 114 -29.87 -7.55 -1.94
CA GLN A 114 -29.53 -8.95 -2.23
C GLN A 114 -29.10 -9.13 -3.69
N ASN A 115 -29.78 -8.50 -4.64
CA ASN A 115 -29.39 -8.53 -6.05
C ASN A 115 -27.99 -7.95 -6.28
N ALA A 116 -27.67 -6.81 -5.65
CA ALA A 116 -26.34 -6.21 -5.75
C ALA A 116 -25.24 -7.11 -5.12
N LEU A 117 -25.56 -7.84 -4.05
CA LEU A 117 -24.65 -8.82 -3.45
C LEU A 117 -24.46 -10.03 -4.37
N SER A 118 -25.54 -10.59 -4.91
CA SER A 118 -25.51 -11.71 -5.86
C SER A 118 -24.73 -11.35 -7.12
N TRP A 119 -24.89 -10.13 -7.64
CA TRP A 119 -24.12 -9.61 -8.78
C TRP A 119 -22.60 -9.76 -8.58
N ARG A 120 -22.10 -9.68 -7.34
CA ARG A 120 -20.68 -9.78 -7.03
C ARG A 120 -20.17 -11.22 -6.89
N ILE A 121 -21.05 -12.15 -6.53
CA ILE A 121 -20.66 -13.51 -6.10
C ILE A 121 -21.03 -14.56 -7.15
N ASP A 122 -22.19 -14.40 -7.80
CA ASP A 122 -22.75 -15.36 -8.75
C ASP A 122 -22.62 -14.84 -10.20
N PRO A 123 -21.83 -15.49 -11.06
CA PRO A 123 -21.67 -15.10 -12.47
C PRO A 123 -22.97 -15.10 -13.28
N ILE A 124 -23.95 -15.94 -12.93
CA ILE A 124 -25.24 -15.98 -13.62
C ILE A 124 -26.01 -14.70 -13.28
N ALA A 125 -26.15 -14.40 -11.98
CA ALA A 125 -26.74 -13.15 -11.52
C ALA A 125 -26.00 -11.92 -12.07
N THR A 126 -24.66 -11.96 -12.19
CA THR A 126 -23.87 -10.90 -12.83
C THR A 126 -24.39 -10.63 -14.25
N SER A 127 -24.46 -11.67 -15.09
CA SER A 127 -24.87 -11.51 -16.49
C SER A 127 -26.31 -11.03 -16.62
N GLU A 128 -27.23 -11.55 -15.80
CA GLU A 128 -28.63 -11.16 -15.82
C GLU A 128 -28.81 -9.69 -15.39
N ILE A 129 -28.17 -9.30 -14.29
CA ILE A 129 -28.23 -7.93 -13.77
C ILE A 129 -27.58 -6.96 -14.76
N GLU A 130 -26.42 -7.28 -15.33
CA GLU A 130 -25.78 -6.40 -16.33
C GLU A 130 -26.62 -6.25 -17.59
N THR A 131 -27.25 -7.33 -18.08
CA THR A 131 -28.17 -7.27 -19.23
C THR A 131 -29.38 -6.39 -18.90
N ARG A 132 -29.95 -6.57 -17.70
CA ARG A 132 -31.07 -5.77 -17.21
C ARG A 132 -30.70 -4.30 -17.12
N LEU A 133 -29.58 -3.96 -16.48
CA LEU A 133 -29.09 -2.59 -16.34
C LEU A 133 -28.86 -1.94 -17.71
N ALA A 134 -28.24 -2.66 -18.65
CA ALA A 134 -28.01 -2.17 -20.01
C ALA A 134 -29.31 -1.84 -20.76
N ALA A 135 -30.38 -2.64 -20.57
CA ALA A 135 -31.68 -2.37 -21.16
C ALA A 135 -32.30 -1.03 -20.71
N TYR A 136 -31.88 -0.51 -19.55
CA TYR A 136 -32.28 0.79 -19.01
C TYR A 136 -31.22 1.88 -19.21
N GLY A 137 -30.21 1.64 -20.05
CA GLY A 137 -29.15 2.60 -20.38
C GLY A 137 -28.01 2.68 -19.36
N PHE A 138 -27.96 1.78 -18.37
CA PHE A 138 -26.84 1.66 -17.43
C PHE A 138 -25.78 0.71 -17.99
N ASP A 139 -25.01 1.18 -18.96
CA ASP A 139 -23.87 0.43 -19.49
C ASP A 139 -22.65 0.44 -18.54
N GLN A 140 -21.59 -0.27 -18.92
CA GLN A 140 -20.36 -0.35 -18.12
C GLN A 140 -19.69 1.01 -17.91
N HIS A 141 -19.85 1.97 -18.84
CA HIS A 141 -19.30 3.31 -18.71
C HIS A 141 -20.09 4.16 -17.70
N ALA A 142 -21.42 4.08 -17.73
CA ALA A 142 -22.31 4.73 -16.77
C ALA A 142 -22.04 4.22 -15.35
N ILE A 143 -21.95 2.88 -15.18
CA ILE A 143 -21.61 2.28 -13.89
C ILE A 143 -20.22 2.71 -13.42
N SER A 144 -19.22 2.69 -14.29
CA SER A 144 -17.87 3.14 -13.94
C SER A 144 -17.84 4.60 -13.51
N THR A 145 -18.60 5.47 -14.18
CA THR A 145 -18.72 6.89 -13.82
C THR A 145 -19.35 7.05 -12.43
N GLU A 146 -20.43 6.33 -12.15
CA GLU A 146 -21.09 6.33 -10.84
C GLU A 146 -20.13 5.84 -9.74
N VAL A 147 -19.30 4.81 -10.00
CA VAL A 147 -18.23 4.39 -9.08
C VAL A 147 -17.29 5.54 -8.74
N TYR A 148 -16.79 6.27 -9.74
CA TYR A 148 -15.88 7.40 -9.51
C TYR A 148 -16.54 8.54 -8.76
N VAL A 149 -17.80 8.86 -9.07
CA VAL A 149 -18.56 9.90 -8.38
C VAL A 149 -18.72 9.54 -6.90
N GLN A 150 -19.14 8.31 -6.59
CA GLN A 150 -19.32 7.85 -5.22
C GLN A 150 -17.99 7.71 -4.45
N ALA A 151 -16.91 7.30 -5.12
CA ALA A 151 -15.62 7.03 -4.48
C ALA A 151 -14.71 8.26 -4.39
N ARG A 152 -15.08 9.40 -5.00
CA ARG A 152 -14.21 10.57 -5.23
C ARG A 152 -13.42 10.99 -3.98
N GLU A 153 -14.10 11.21 -2.86
CA GLU A 153 -13.47 11.71 -1.64
C GLU A 153 -12.43 10.74 -1.07
N VAL A 154 -12.78 9.45 -1.06
CA VAL A 154 -11.90 8.40 -0.54
C VAL A 154 -10.72 8.16 -1.50
N LEU A 155 -10.93 8.30 -2.82
CA LEU A 155 -9.83 8.25 -3.79
C LEU A 155 -8.83 9.39 -3.58
N VAL A 156 -9.31 10.61 -3.35
CA VAL A 156 -8.46 11.77 -3.02
C VAL A 156 -7.64 11.51 -1.75
N LEU A 157 -8.25 10.92 -0.72
CA LEU A 157 -7.54 10.51 0.50
C LEU A 157 -6.40 9.51 0.17
N PHE A 158 -6.70 8.46 -0.60
CA PHE A 158 -5.69 7.45 -0.99
C PHE A 158 -4.55 8.05 -1.82
N GLU A 159 -4.84 8.99 -2.71
CA GLU A 159 -3.83 9.73 -3.46
C GLU A 159 -2.92 10.55 -2.54
N GLY A 160 -3.50 11.25 -1.55
CA GLY A 160 -2.75 11.96 -0.52
C GLY A 160 -1.81 11.04 0.27
N LEU A 161 -2.31 9.89 0.73
CA LEU A 161 -1.52 8.89 1.46
C LEU A 161 -0.39 8.30 0.60
N LEU A 162 -0.68 7.97 -0.66
CA LEU A 162 0.31 7.45 -1.61
C LEU A 162 1.41 8.48 -1.88
N ASN A 163 1.04 9.74 -2.15
CA ASN A 163 1.97 10.82 -2.43
C ASN A 163 2.85 11.10 -1.21
N ALA A 164 2.29 11.11 0.00
CA ALA A 164 3.05 11.28 1.23
C ALA A 164 4.09 10.17 1.43
N ALA A 165 3.70 8.90 1.29
CA ALA A 165 4.61 7.76 1.43
C ALA A 165 5.70 7.73 0.33
N GLN A 166 5.35 8.06 -0.92
CA GLN A 166 6.31 8.19 -2.01
C GLN A 166 7.31 9.32 -1.78
N THR A 167 6.83 10.46 -1.28
CA THR A 167 7.67 11.61 -0.95
C THR A 167 8.62 11.28 0.20
N LYS A 168 8.12 10.67 1.30
CA LYS A 168 8.94 10.18 2.42
C LYS A 168 10.05 9.26 1.89
N ARG A 169 9.70 8.26 1.09
CA ARG A 169 10.68 7.32 0.50
C ARG A 169 11.75 8.04 -0.33
N MET A 170 11.34 8.98 -1.18
CA MET A 170 12.27 9.74 -2.01
C MET A 170 13.25 10.58 -1.17
N LEU A 171 12.76 11.23 -0.11
CA LEU A 171 13.60 12.04 0.79
C LEU A 171 14.62 11.18 1.54
N LEU A 172 14.20 10.01 2.06
CA LEU A 172 15.10 9.09 2.75
C LEU A 172 16.21 8.55 1.84
N LEU A 173 15.86 8.18 0.60
CA LEU A 173 16.85 7.74 -0.39
C LEU A 173 17.87 8.85 -0.72
N ARG A 174 17.40 10.10 -0.83
CA ARG A 174 18.28 11.26 -1.02
C ARG A 174 19.19 11.46 0.19
N GLU A 175 18.68 11.32 1.40
CA GLU A 175 19.45 11.47 2.63
C GLU A 175 20.54 10.40 2.76
N ILE A 176 20.23 9.13 2.50
CA ILE A 176 21.24 8.05 2.44
C ILE A 176 22.35 8.41 1.45
N ARG A 177 21.99 8.92 0.27
CA ARG A 177 22.96 9.35 -0.73
C ARG A 177 23.81 10.51 -0.21
N ASN A 178 23.22 11.51 0.44
CA ASN A 178 23.95 12.65 1.00
C ASN A 178 24.94 12.25 2.09
N GLN A 179 24.55 11.35 2.99
CA GLN A 179 25.43 10.84 4.04
C GLN A 179 26.68 10.14 3.48
N ARG A 180 26.52 9.45 2.35
CA ARG A 180 27.65 8.82 1.64
C ARG A 180 28.61 9.83 1.02
N PHE A 181 28.10 10.94 0.50
CA PHE A 181 28.93 12.03 0.00
C PHE A 181 29.71 12.71 1.13
N LEU A 182 29.04 13.02 2.24
CA LEU A 182 29.67 13.66 3.41
C LEU A 182 30.69 12.76 4.12
N SER A 183 30.48 11.44 4.07
CA SER A 183 31.38 10.44 4.66
C SER A 183 32.51 10.00 3.70
N GLY A 184 32.68 10.66 2.55
CA GLY A 184 33.79 10.43 1.63
C GLY A 184 35.16 10.59 2.30
N PRO A 185 36.22 9.96 1.80
CA PRO A 185 37.52 9.97 2.46
C PRO A 185 38.00 11.42 2.58
N ILE A 186 38.12 11.90 3.83
CA ILE A 186 38.97 13.04 4.17
C ILE A 186 40.36 12.62 3.68
N SER A 187 40.77 13.13 2.51
CA SER A 187 42.11 12.96 2.00
C SER A 187 43.04 13.63 3.01
N ARG A 188 43.57 12.83 3.94
CA ARG A 188 44.64 13.27 4.83
C ARG A 188 45.87 13.41 3.97
N SER A 189 46.03 14.58 3.36
CA SER A 189 47.30 15.08 2.86
C SER A 189 48.29 15.03 4.01
N ARG A 190 49.12 13.98 4.05
CA ARG A 190 50.29 13.95 4.90
C ARG A 190 51.33 14.83 4.20
N LEU A 191 51.53 16.02 4.76
CA LEU A 191 52.81 16.73 4.70
C LEU A 191 53.80 15.98 5.60
#